data_AF-A0A529LWF0-F1
#
_entry.id   AF-A0A529LWF0-F1
#
_cell.length_a   1.000
_cell.length_b   1.000
_cell.length_c   1.000
_cell.angle_alpha   90.00
_cell.angle_beta   90.00
_cell.angle_gamma   90.00
#
_symmetry.space_group_name_H-M   'P 1'
#
loop_
_entity.id
_entity.type
_entity.pdbx_description
1 polymer ?
#
loop_
_entity_poly.entity_id
_entity_poly.type
_entity_poly.pdbx_seq_one_letter_code
_entity_poly.pdbx_strand_id
1 'polypeptide(L)'
;DEHIDEISGVSTTGHEWDGIRELNNPLPRWWVITFYVTIVWAIGYTIAYPAWPLLHSATKGVLGYSSRNEVRNELTAAEAAKGKYISAVESKSVSEISADDGLREFAIAAGGAAFKVNCVQCHGSGAQGSKGFPNLNDDDWLWGGKAEQI
;
A
#
# COMPACT_ATOMS: atom_id res chain seq x y z
N ASP A 1 -46.78 26.58 -26.32
CA ASP A 1 -45.82 27.64 -25.97
C ASP A 1 -44.77 27.10 -25.04
N GLU A 2 -43.52 27.44 -25.31
CA GLU A 2 -42.37 27.03 -24.49
C GLU A 2 -42.42 27.80 -23.16
N HIS A 3 -42.35 27.09 -22.04
CA HIS A 3 -42.30 27.74 -20.74
C HIS A 3 -40.89 28.30 -20.51
N ILE A 4 -40.83 29.58 -20.17
CA ILE A 4 -39.60 30.30 -19.84
C ILE A 4 -39.58 30.50 -18.34
N ASP A 5 -38.49 30.07 -17.69
CA ASP A 5 -38.29 30.28 -16.25
C ASP A 5 -38.10 31.77 -15.95
N GLU A 6 -38.83 32.28 -14.95
CA GLU A 6 -38.86 33.72 -14.65
C GLU A 6 -37.54 34.25 -14.08
N ILE A 7 -36.75 33.40 -13.43
CA ILE A 7 -35.50 33.80 -12.74
C ILE A 7 -34.31 33.73 -13.71
N SER A 8 -34.15 32.61 -14.40
CA SER A 8 -33.02 32.34 -15.29
C SER A 8 -33.24 32.84 -16.71
N GLY A 9 -34.49 33.06 -17.13
CA GLY A 9 -34.84 33.43 -18.51
C GLY A 9 -34.59 32.31 -19.54
N VAL A 10 -34.33 31.09 -19.07
CA VAL A 10 -34.05 29.91 -19.90
C VAL A 10 -35.32 29.09 -20.08
N SER A 11 -35.49 28.50 -21.26
CA SER A 11 -36.62 27.62 -21.51
C SER A 11 -36.48 26.26 -20.81
N THR A 12 -37.61 25.65 -20.46
CA THR A 12 -37.63 24.30 -19.89
C THR A 12 -37.83 23.22 -20.94
N THR A 13 -37.52 21.96 -20.59
CA THR A 13 -37.61 20.78 -21.49
C THR A 13 -39.04 20.33 -21.83
N GLY A 14 -40.05 21.11 -21.45
CA GLY A 14 -41.46 20.91 -21.84
C GLY A 14 -42.28 19.94 -20.99
N HIS A 15 -41.67 19.25 -20.02
CA HIS A 15 -42.38 18.38 -19.09
C HIS A 15 -42.27 18.90 -17.66
N GLU A 16 -43.26 18.58 -16.84
CA GLU A 16 -43.28 18.87 -15.41
C GLU A 16 -43.48 17.56 -14.65
N TRP A 17 -42.65 17.37 -13.62
CA TRP A 17 -42.65 16.20 -12.77
C TRP A 17 -42.85 16.67 -11.32
N ASP A 18 -44.07 16.51 -10.80
CA ASP A 18 -44.40 16.86 -9.41
C ASP A 18 -43.99 18.29 -9.02
N GLY A 19 -44.32 19.27 -9.87
CA GLY A 19 -43.95 20.67 -9.68
C GLY A 19 -42.52 21.03 -10.09
N ILE A 20 -41.67 20.06 -10.45
CA ILE A 20 -40.28 20.30 -10.90
C ILE A 20 -40.22 20.34 -12.44
N ARG A 21 -39.48 21.31 -12.97
CA ARG A 21 -39.19 21.46 -14.41
C ARG A 21 -37.68 21.56 -14.62
N GLU A 22 -37.19 21.06 -15.75
CA GLU A 22 -35.76 21.05 -16.06
C GLU A 22 -35.41 22.19 -17.03
N LEU A 23 -34.39 22.99 -16.69
CA LEU A 23 -33.88 24.06 -17.56
C LEU A 23 -33.07 23.47 -18.72
N ASN A 24 -33.31 23.94 -19.93
CA ASN A 24 -32.57 23.56 -21.14
C ASN A 24 -31.26 24.36 -21.28
N ASN A 25 -30.39 24.27 -20.27
CA ASN A 25 -29.07 24.92 -20.29
C ASN A 25 -28.06 24.10 -21.10
N PRO A 26 -27.18 24.74 -21.89
CA PRO A 26 -26.04 24.05 -22.43
C PRO A 26 -25.10 23.60 -21.30
N LEU A 27 -24.42 22.47 -21.50
CA LEU A 27 -23.43 21.98 -20.54
C LEU A 27 -22.33 23.03 -20.32
N PRO A 28 -21.86 23.23 -19.07
CA PRO A 28 -20.76 24.16 -18.81
C PRO A 28 -19.52 23.79 -19.63
N ARG A 29 -18.94 24.77 -20.33
CA ARG A 29 -17.79 24.53 -21.23
C ARG A 29 -16.61 23.85 -20.53
N TRP A 30 -16.30 24.27 -19.31
CA TRP A 30 -15.22 23.68 -18.52
C TRP A 30 -15.49 22.20 -18.20
N TRP A 31 -16.75 21.83 -17.96
CA TRP A 31 -17.14 20.45 -17.69
C TRP A 31 -16.93 19.57 -18.93
N VAL A 32 -17.36 20.06 -20.10
CA VAL A 32 -17.17 19.36 -21.39
C VAL A 32 -15.69 19.20 -21.71
N ILE A 33 -14.88 20.24 -21.50
CA ILE A 33 -13.43 20.18 -21.69
C ILE A 33 -12.81 19.11 -20.79
N THR A 34 -13.12 19.11 -19.50
CA THR A 34 -12.63 18.10 -18.56
C THR A 34 -13.04 16.70 -18.98
N PHE A 35 -14.29 16.50 -19.42
CA PHE A 35 -14.77 15.22 -19.92
C PHE A 35 -13.96 14.72 -21.12
N TYR A 36 -13.61 15.58 -22.08
CA TYR A 36 -12.76 15.17 -23.19
C TYR A 36 -11.30 14.93 -22.79
N VAL A 37 -10.77 15.69 -21.85
CA VAL A 37 -9.41 15.47 -21.32
C VAL A 37 -9.31 14.09 -20.67
N THR A 38 -10.31 13.66 -19.88
CA THR A 38 -10.29 12.33 -19.27
C THR A 38 -10.39 11.21 -20.30
N ILE A 39 -11.13 11.40 -21.40
CA ILE A 39 -11.16 10.44 -22.52
C ILE A 39 -9.78 10.31 -23.16
N VAL A 40 -9.13 11.45 -23.49
CA VAL A 40 -7.78 11.44 -24.07
C VAL A 40 -6.78 10.78 -23.12
N TRP A 41 -6.87 11.08 -21.83
CA TRP A 41 -6.06 10.43 -20.80
C TRP A 41 -6.27 8.92 -20.75
N ALA A 42 -7.53 8.45 -20.76
CA ALA A 42 -7.85 7.03 -20.72
C ALA A 42 -7.31 6.28 -21.96
N ILE A 43 -7.40 6.88 -23.14
CA ILE A 43 -6.81 6.33 -24.38
C ILE A 43 -5.28 6.24 -24.23
N GLY A 44 -4.63 7.31 -23.79
CA GLY A 44 -3.18 7.32 -23.55
C GLY A 44 -2.76 6.25 -22.53
N TYR A 45 -3.48 6.14 -21.42
CA TYR A 45 -3.19 5.18 -20.36
C TYR A 45 -3.33 3.72 -20.84
N THR A 46 -4.36 3.46 -21.65
CA THR A 46 -4.61 2.14 -22.27
C THR A 46 -3.51 1.71 -23.24
N ILE A 47 -2.87 2.67 -23.91
CA ILE A 47 -1.71 2.42 -24.78
C ILE A 47 -0.43 2.24 -23.95
N ALA A 48 -0.28 3.02 -22.88
CA ALA A 48 0.91 3.00 -22.03
C ALA A 48 1.03 1.70 -21.20
N TYR A 49 -0.08 1.22 -20.64
CA TYR A 49 -0.13 0.14 -19.65
C TYR A 49 -0.88 -1.10 -20.14
N PRO A 50 -0.74 -2.24 -19.45
CA PRO A 50 -1.61 -3.38 -19.67
C PRO A 50 -3.09 -3.05 -19.42
N ALA A 51 -3.97 -3.35 -20.38
CA ALA A 51 -5.35 -2.86 -20.32
C ALA A 51 -6.39 -3.89 -20.79
N TRP A 52 -6.29 -4.39 -22.03
CA TRP A 52 -7.35 -5.21 -22.62
C TRP A 52 -7.10 -6.70 -22.38
N PRO A 53 -8.06 -7.44 -21.79
CA PRO A 53 -7.95 -8.88 -21.63
C PRO A 53 -8.12 -9.57 -22.99
N LEU A 54 -7.13 -10.40 -23.34
CA LEU A 54 -7.17 -11.37 -24.43
C LEU A 54 -7.40 -12.77 -23.85
N LEU A 55 -7.56 -13.78 -24.70
CA LEU A 55 -7.87 -15.16 -24.28
C LEU A 55 -6.89 -15.75 -23.24
N HIS A 56 -5.61 -15.36 -23.29
CA HIS A 56 -4.56 -15.92 -22.42
C HIS A 56 -3.64 -14.88 -21.76
N SER A 57 -3.84 -13.58 -22.04
CA SER A 57 -3.00 -12.50 -21.51
C SER A 57 -3.70 -11.15 -21.67
N ALA A 58 -3.18 -10.08 -21.08
CA ALA A 58 -3.62 -8.72 -21.42
C ALA A 58 -2.70 -8.10 -22.48
N THR A 59 -3.13 -7.01 -23.13
CA THR A 59 -2.19 -6.11 -23.82
C THR A 59 -1.07 -5.72 -22.85
N LYS A 60 0.17 -5.54 -23.33
CA LYS A 60 1.29 -5.19 -22.44
C LYS A 60 1.51 -3.67 -22.28
N GLY A 61 0.91 -2.88 -23.17
CA GLY A 61 1.23 -1.47 -23.33
C GLY A 61 2.63 -1.25 -23.91
N VAL A 62 2.99 0.01 -24.15
CA VAL A 62 4.29 0.39 -24.72
C VAL A 62 5.39 0.59 -23.67
N LEU A 63 5.02 0.80 -22.40
CA LEU A 63 5.99 1.02 -21.32
C LEU A 63 6.56 -0.28 -20.72
N GLY A 64 6.01 -1.44 -21.07
CA GLY A 64 6.47 -2.73 -20.56
C GLY A 64 6.22 -2.96 -19.07
N TYR A 65 5.33 -2.17 -18.45
CA TYR A 65 5.01 -2.26 -17.04
C TYR A 65 4.34 -3.61 -16.67
N SER A 66 4.67 -4.12 -15.48
CA SER A 66 3.97 -5.26 -14.84
C SER A 66 4.06 -5.13 -13.34
N SER A 67 2.92 -5.18 -12.64
CA SER A 67 2.86 -5.10 -11.16
C SER A 67 3.69 -6.18 -10.48
N ARG A 68 3.73 -7.40 -11.06
CA ARG A 68 4.58 -8.48 -10.55
C ARG A 68 6.07 -8.16 -10.66
N ASN A 69 6.47 -7.47 -11.72
CA ASN A 69 7.86 -7.09 -11.89
C ASN A 69 8.24 -5.90 -11.00
N GLU A 70 7.31 -4.96 -10.80
CA GLU A 70 7.49 -3.85 -9.85
C GLU A 70 7.73 -4.36 -8.43
N VAL A 71 6.88 -5.26 -7.94
CA VAL A 71 7.06 -5.90 -6.63
C VAL A 71 8.40 -6.63 -6.57
N ARG A 72 8.77 -7.40 -7.60
CA ARG A 72 10.08 -8.08 -7.63
C ARG A 72 11.24 -7.08 -7.52
N ASN A 73 11.19 -6.00 -8.30
CA ASN A 73 12.25 -4.98 -8.29
C ASN A 73 12.35 -4.29 -6.93
N GLU A 74 11.22 -3.99 -6.30
CA GLU A 74 11.17 -3.39 -4.96
C GLU A 74 11.74 -4.33 -3.90
N LEU A 75 11.36 -5.61 -3.92
CA LEU A 75 11.93 -6.61 -3.02
C LEU A 75 13.44 -6.77 -3.23
N THR A 76 13.91 -6.89 -4.48
CA THR A 76 15.34 -7.02 -4.78
C THR A 76 16.12 -5.78 -4.31
N ALA A 77 15.57 -4.57 -4.50
CA ALA A 77 16.20 -3.35 -4.01
C ALA A 77 16.24 -3.31 -2.47
N ALA A 78 15.16 -3.71 -1.80
CA ALA A 78 15.09 -3.78 -0.34
C ALA A 78 16.05 -4.84 0.23
N GLU A 79 16.15 -6.00 -0.40
CA GLU A 79 17.12 -7.06 -0.09
C GLU A 79 18.55 -6.59 -0.26
N ALA A 80 18.88 -5.93 -1.37
CA ALA A 80 20.21 -5.37 -1.59
C ALA A 80 20.58 -4.32 -0.54
N ALA A 81 19.63 -3.44 -0.15
CA ALA A 81 19.86 -2.40 0.84
C ALA A 81 20.17 -2.96 2.24
N LYS A 82 19.51 -4.06 2.64
CA LYS A 82 19.71 -4.70 3.96
C LYS A 82 20.71 -5.86 3.95
N GLY A 83 21.11 -6.33 2.76
CA GLY A 83 21.82 -7.60 2.56
C GLY A 83 23.11 -7.72 3.38
N LYS A 84 23.93 -6.67 3.43
CA LYS A 84 25.17 -6.66 4.22
C LYS A 84 24.91 -6.96 5.71
N TYR A 85 23.89 -6.34 6.29
CA TYR A 85 23.58 -6.53 7.71
C TYR A 85 22.92 -7.87 7.97
N ILE A 86 22.01 -8.32 7.09
CA ILE A 86 21.40 -9.66 7.21
C ILE A 86 22.47 -10.75 7.12
N SER A 87 23.36 -10.70 6.11
CA SER A 87 24.44 -11.70 5.99
C SER A 87 25.38 -11.68 7.20
N ALA A 88 25.66 -10.51 7.77
CA ALA A 88 26.45 -10.41 8.99
C ALA A 88 25.75 -11.06 10.20
N VAL A 89 24.44 -10.86 10.35
CA VAL A 89 23.62 -11.50 11.40
C VAL A 89 23.56 -13.02 11.20
N GLU A 90 23.37 -13.50 9.96
CA GLU A 90 23.31 -14.95 9.66
C GLU A 90 24.63 -15.68 9.92
N SER A 91 25.76 -15.00 9.75
CA SER A 91 27.10 -15.59 9.85
C SER A 91 27.66 -15.67 11.27
N LYS A 92 27.04 -15.00 12.25
CA LYS A 92 27.56 -14.85 13.62
C LYS A 92 26.57 -15.44 14.62
N SER A 93 27.10 -15.98 15.72
CA SER A 93 26.29 -16.35 16.87
C SER A 93 25.69 -15.12 17.55
N VAL A 94 24.62 -15.32 18.34
CA VAL A 94 23.96 -14.25 19.11
C VAL A 94 24.94 -13.58 20.08
N SER A 95 25.90 -14.33 20.65
CA SER A 95 26.94 -13.78 21.52
C SER A 95 27.94 -12.91 20.74
N GLU A 96 28.35 -13.31 19.53
CA GLU A 96 29.21 -12.50 18.65
C GLU A 96 28.50 -11.24 18.14
N ILE A 97 27.21 -11.33 17.84
CA ILE A 97 26.37 -10.16 17.48
C ILE A 97 26.30 -9.20 18.67
N SER A 98 26.06 -9.73 19.88
CA SER A 98 25.96 -8.94 21.09
C SER A 98 27.28 -8.27 21.48
N ALA A 99 28.43 -8.82 21.08
CA ALA A 99 29.74 -8.24 21.32
C ALA A 99 30.14 -7.14 20.30
N ASP A 100 29.43 -7.02 19.17
CA ASP A 100 29.69 -6.05 18.11
C ASP A 100 28.67 -4.90 18.20
N ASP A 101 29.10 -3.72 18.69
CA ASP A 101 28.20 -2.60 18.96
C ASP A 101 27.34 -2.19 17.75
N GLY A 102 27.94 -2.13 16.56
CA GLY A 102 27.24 -1.71 15.35
C GLY A 102 26.26 -2.76 14.85
N LEU A 103 26.64 -4.04 14.92
CA LEU A 103 25.74 -5.13 14.53
C LEU A 103 24.63 -5.36 15.58
N ARG A 104 24.93 -5.18 16.86
CA ARG A 104 23.97 -5.24 17.96
C ARG A 104 22.91 -4.16 17.84
N GLU A 105 23.28 -2.92 17.52
CA GLU A 105 22.32 -1.83 17.31
C GLU A 105 21.35 -2.16 16.17
N PHE A 106 21.88 -2.62 15.03
CA PHE A 106 21.06 -3.08 13.91
C PHE A 106 20.15 -4.24 14.32
N ALA A 107 20.69 -5.27 14.97
CA ALA A 107 19.96 -6.46 15.37
C ALA A 107 18.83 -6.15 16.38
N ILE A 108 19.06 -5.25 17.34
CA ILE A 108 18.03 -4.80 18.28
C ILE A 108 16.92 -4.03 17.55
N ALA A 109 17.28 -3.13 16.63
CA ALA A 109 16.29 -2.36 15.87
C ALA A 109 15.44 -3.28 14.96
N ALA A 110 16.09 -4.15 14.18
CA ALA A 110 15.44 -5.10 13.29
C ALA A 110 14.63 -6.16 14.06
N GLY A 111 15.21 -6.72 15.14
CA GLY A 111 14.57 -7.66 16.04
C GLY A 111 13.37 -7.04 16.75
N GLY A 112 13.46 -5.78 17.19
CA GLY A 112 12.34 -5.05 17.79
C GLY A 112 11.19 -4.82 16.81
N ALA A 113 11.48 -4.54 15.53
CA ALA A 113 10.47 -4.48 14.48
C ALA A 113 9.83 -5.86 14.24
N ALA A 114 10.65 -6.92 14.12
CA ALA A 114 10.17 -8.28 13.94
C ALA A 114 9.32 -8.77 15.13
N PHE A 115 9.71 -8.43 16.36
CA PHE A 115 8.98 -8.75 17.58
C PHE A 115 7.57 -8.14 17.56
N LYS A 116 7.45 -6.87 17.15
CA LYS A 116 6.17 -6.16 17.01
C LYS A 116 5.24 -6.75 15.95
N VAL A 117 5.79 -7.39 14.93
CA VAL A 117 4.99 -8.02 13.87
C VAL A 117 4.58 -9.44 14.26
N ASN A 118 5.47 -10.20 14.91
CA ASN A 118 5.33 -11.65 15.02
C ASN A 118 5.14 -12.18 16.45
N CYS A 119 5.56 -11.44 17.48
CA CYS A 119 5.68 -11.97 18.85
C CYS A 119 4.75 -11.28 19.86
N VAL A 120 4.44 -9.99 19.66
CA VAL A 120 3.63 -9.19 20.60
C VAL A 120 2.22 -9.72 20.81
N GLN A 121 1.69 -10.47 19.85
CA GLN A 121 0.36 -11.07 19.92
C GLN A 121 0.24 -12.06 21.09
N CYS A 122 1.36 -12.70 21.46
CA CYS A 122 1.44 -13.65 22.58
C CYS A 122 2.18 -13.03 23.77
N HIS A 123 3.31 -12.37 23.52
CA HIS A 123 4.22 -11.89 24.56
C HIS A 123 4.02 -10.42 24.95
N GLY A 124 3.01 -9.73 24.42
CA GLY A 124 2.70 -8.35 24.76
C GLY A 124 3.66 -7.32 24.12
N SER A 125 3.22 -6.06 24.06
CA SER A 125 3.93 -4.98 23.35
C SER A 125 5.28 -4.60 23.96
N GLY A 126 5.45 -4.79 25.27
CA GLY A 126 6.69 -4.62 26.01
C GLY A 126 7.39 -5.94 26.34
N ALA A 127 7.01 -7.03 25.68
CA ALA A 127 7.47 -8.38 25.96
C ALA A 127 7.10 -8.94 27.35
N GLN A 128 6.15 -8.31 28.05
CA GLN A 128 5.76 -8.61 29.43
C GLN A 128 4.90 -9.89 29.60
N GLY A 129 4.51 -10.54 28.53
CA GLY A 129 3.65 -11.73 28.56
C GLY A 129 2.18 -11.45 28.88
N SER A 130 1.44 -12.54 29.10
CA SER A 130 0.05 -12.52 29.55
C SER A 130 -0.29 -13.89 30.18
N LYS A 131 -1.51 -14.08 30.69
CA LYS A 131 -1.88 -15.38 31.27
C LYS A 131 -1.74 -16.49 30.21
N GLY A 132 -0.81 -17.41 30.44
CA GLY A 132 -0.49 -18.51 29.50
C GLY A 132 0.67 -18.24 28.55
N PHE A 133 1.26 -17.03 28.57
CA PHE A 133 2.40 -16.64 27.74
C PHE A 133 3.50 -16.01 28.59
N PRO A 134 4.75 -16.53 28.53
CA PRO A 134 5.85 -16.03 29.34
C PRO A 134 6.14 -14.54 29.15
N ASN A 135 6.61 -13.91 30.23
CA ASN A 135 7.34 -12.66 30.15
C ASN A 135 8.74 -12.95 29.57
N LEU A 136 9.18 -12.17 28.59
CA LEU A 136 10.49 -12.29 27.94
C LEU A 136 11.44 -11.15 28.31
N ASN A 137 11.01 -10.23 29.18
CA ASN A 137 11.82 -9.09 29.63
C ASN A 137 12.29 -9.20 31.09
N ASP A 138 12.06 -10.34 31.73
CA ASP A 138 12.60 -10.65 33.07
C ASP A 138 13.73 -11.70 33.00
N ASP A 139 14.21 -12.11 34.17
CA ASP A 139 15.34 -13.03 34.32
C ASP A 139 14.90 -14.51 34.45
N ASP A 140 13.61 -14.83 34.36
CA ASP A 140 13.06 -16.17 34.63
C ASP A 140 12.76 -16.96 33.35
N TRP A 141 13.70 -17.84 32.95
CA TRP A 141 13.62 -18.61 31.71
C TRP A 141 13.31 -20.10 31.91
N LEU A 142 12.13 -20.55 31.46
CA LEU A 142 11.70 -21.95 31.58
C LEU A 142 12.60 -22.95 30.82
N TRP A 143 13.18 -22.52 29.70
CA TRP A 143 13.99 -23.36 28.81
C TRP A 143 15.49 -22.97 28.82
N GLY A 144 15.87 -22.07 29.74
CA GLY A 144 17.19 -21.47 29.85
C GLY A 144 17.32 -20.15 29.06
N GLY A 145 17.99 -19.17 29.67
CA GLY A 145 18.12 -17.80 29.15
C GLY A 145 19.48 -17.46 28.53
N LYS A 146 20.29 -18.48 28.19
CA LYS A 146 21.53 -18.25 27.43
C LYS A 146 21.21 -17.98 25.98
N ALA A 147 22.11 -17.27 25.29
CA ALA A 147 21.94 -16.87 23.90
C ALA A 147 21.68 -18.04 22.93
N GLU A 148 22.19 -19.24 23.25
CA GLU A 148 21.97 -20.45 22.44
C GLU A 148 20.64 -21.17 22.76
N GLN A 149 19.94 -20.75 23.81
CA GLN A 149 18.69 -21.34 24.31
C GLN A 149 17.45 -20.51 23.99
N ILE A 150 17.65 -19.28 23.50
CA ILE A 150 16.63 -18.31 23.07
C ILE A 150 16.56 -18.34 21.55
#